data_AF-A0A6F8YY67-F1
#
_entry.id   AF-A0A6F8YY67-F1
#
_cell.length_a   1.000
_cell.length_b   1.000
_cell.length_c   1.000
_cell.angle_alpha   90.00
_cell.angle_beta   90.00
_cell.angle_gamma   90.00
#
_symmetry.space_group_name_H-M   'P 1'
#
loop_
_entity.id
_entity.type
_entity.pdbx_description
1 polymer ?
#
loop_
_entity_poly.entity_id
_entity_poly.type
_entity_poly.pdbx_seq_one_letter_code
_entity_poly.pdbx_strand_id
1 'polypeptide(L)'
;MTPDRYGWAEMMAVAISREMRDGYFGAVGAAAHIPMAALRLAQLTHAPNLSFMCGGSGGLNPRFERLAESSSDYRNLVNSEFRYSLEDVVDLETAMRLDFAFVGGMQIDRYGNVNMTVIGDWARPKVRGPGTVGLIFLGGFRRTYLYTEHHSPKVLVEKVDFVSGAGWLGGGDERSKVFREGSDGPSGSSPRWACSTSTRSPGTCGC
;
A
#
# COMPACT_ATOMS: atom_id res chain seq x y z
N MET A 1 -7.38 -11.66 28.48
CA MET A 1 -8.00 -10.99 27.31
C MET A 1 -9.47 -11.37 27.35
N THR A 2 -10.39 -10.41 27.54
CA THR A 2 -11.83 -10.71 27.50
C THR A 2 -12.21 -11.17 26.09
N PRO A 3 -12.93 -12.30 25.93
CA PRO A 3 -13.17 -12.92 24.62
C PRO A 3 -13.84 -12.03 23.56
N ASP A 4 -14.53 -10.96 23.98
CA ASP A 4 -15.37 -10.13 23.10
C ASP A 4 -14.77 -8.75 22.75
N ARG A 5 -13.50 -8.50 23.09
CA ARG A 5 -12.84 -7.23 22.73
C ARG A 5 -11.77 -7.45 21.68
N TYR A 6 -12.03 -6.93 20.48
CA TYR A 6 -11.02 -6.81 19.42
C TYR A 6 -10.15 -5.57 19.60
N GLY A 7 -8.89 -5.66 19.17
CA GLY A 7 -7.95 -4.55 19.05
C GLY A 7 -8.12 -3.76 17.75
N TRP A 8 -7.54 -2.56 17.70
CA TRP A 8 -7.54 -1.73 16.50
C TRP A 8 -6.82 -2.42 15.32
N ALA A 9 -5.75 -3.17 15.60
CA ALA A 9 -4.98 -3.90 14.59
C ALA A 9 -5.79 -5.05 13.97
N GLU A 10 -6.59 -5.76 14.77
CA GLU A 10 -7.49 -6.82 14.29
C GLU A 10 -8.60 -6.24 13.40
N MET A 11 -9.16 -5.09 13.79
CA MET A 11 -10.13 -4.39 12.97
C MET A 11 -9.56 -3.94 11.63
N MET A 12 -8.33 -3.39 11.64
CA MET A 12 -7.63 -3.04 10.40
C MET A 12 -7.36 -4.28 9.53
N ALA A 13 -6.90 -5.38 10.13
CA ALA A 13 -6.63 -6.62 9.41
C ALA A 13 -7.91 -7.19 8.77
N VAL A 14 -9.04 -7.21 9.48
CA VAL A 14 -10.33 -7.65 8.93
C VAL A 14 -10.82 -6.72 7.82
N ALA A 15 -10.71 -5.40 8.00
CA ALA A 15 -11.09 -4.43 6.98
C ALA A 15 -10.28 -4.60 5.70
N ILE A 16 -8.95 -4.72 5.82
CA ILE A 16 -8.06 -4.96 4.70
C ILE A 16 -8.37 -6.31 4.04
N SER A 17 -8.62 -7.35 4.84
CA SER A 17 -8.91 -8.70 4.33
C SER A 17 -10.14 -8.70 3.43
N ARG A 18 -11.20 -7.95 3.80
CA ARG A 18 -12.45 -7.85 3.01
C ARG A 18 -12.29 -7.14 1.66
N GLU A 19 -11.26 -6.32 1.49
CA GLU A 19 -10.97 -5.65 0.21
C GLU A 19 -10.28 -6.61 -0.78
N MET A 20 -9.79 -7.74 -0.31
CA MET A 20 -9.09 -8.71 -1.15
C MET A 20 -10.05 -9.56 -1.96
N ARG A 21 -9.60 -9.99 -3.14
CA ARG A 21 -10.37 -10.90 -4.00
C ARG A 21 -9.57 -12.15 -4.28
N ASP A 22 -10.28 -13.24 -4.53
CA ASP A 22 -9.66 -14.50 -4.91
C ASP A 22 -8.88 -14.34 -6.22
N GLY A 23 -7.68 -14.92 -6.27
CA GLY A 23 -6.77 -14.83 -7.41
C GLY A 23 -5.98 -13.53 -7.55
N TYR A 24 -6.16 -12.55 -6.66
CA TYR A 24 -5.32 -11.35 -6.67
C TYR A 24 -3.86 -11.68 -6.36
N PHE A 25 -2.95 -11.01 -7.06
CA PHE A 25 -1.52 -11.09 -6.82
C PHE A 25 -0.95 -9.72 -6.44
N GLY A 26 -0.31 -9.62 -5.28
CA GLY A 26 0.22 -8.33 -4.82
C GLY A 26 1.49 -8.43 -4.00
N ALA A 27 1.86 -7.31 -3.38
CA ALA A 27 3.06 -7.21 -2.56
C ALA A 27 2.82 -6.44 -1.25
N VAL A 28 3.61 -6.81 -0.24
CA VAL A 28 3.70 -6.10 1.04
C VAL A 28 5.11 -5.56 1.28
N GLY A 29 5.19 -4.31 1.72
CA GLY A 29 6.46 -3.65 2.07
C GLY A 29 7.01 -4.07 3.45
N ALA A 30 8.19 -3.55 3.81
CA ALA A 30 9.00 -3.98 4.97
C ALA A 30 8.30 -3.95 6.35
N ALA A 31 7.41 -2.96 6.58
CA ALA A 31 6.73 -2.76 7.87
C ALA A 31 5.25 -3.20 7.86
N ALA A 32 4.86 -4.11 6.97
CA ALA A 32 3.46 -4.43 6.67
C ALA A 32 2.91 -5.67 7.41
N HIS A 33 3.06 -5.73 8.73
CA HIS A 33 2.60 -6.86 9.54
C HIS A 33 1.05 -6.97 9.59
N ILE A 34 0.33 -5.86 9.72
CA ILE A 34 -1.15 -5.85 9.66
C ILE A 34 -1.65 -6.28 8.26
N PRO A 35 -1.13 -5.72 7.14
CA PRO A 35 -1.45 -6.26 5.82
C PRO A 35 -1.13 -7.74 5.63
N MET A 36 0.00 -8.24 6.13
CA MET A 36 0.32 -9.67 6.07
C MET A 36 -0.72 -10.53 6.80
N ALA A 37 -1.16 -10.09 7.98
CA ALA A 37 -2.23 -10.74 8.73
C ALA A 37 -3.54 -10.77 7.93
N ALA A 38 -3.89 -9.64 7.32
CA ALA A 38 -5.09 -9.50 6.50
C ALA A 38 -5.10 -10.40 5.27
N LEU A 39 -3.96 -10.48 4.57
CA LEU A 39 -3.79 -11.32 3.39
C LEU A 39 -3.85 -12.79 3.75
N ARG A 40 -3.20 -13.19 4.86
CA ARG A 40 -3.28 -14.56 5.34
C ARG A 40 -4.70 -14.92 5.80
N LEU A 41 -5.40 -13.99 6.46
CA LEU A 41 -6.81 -14.15 6.80
C LEU A 41 -7.68 -14.32 5.55
N ALA A 42 -7.42 -13.55 4.48
CA ALA A 42 -8.15 -13.66 3.22
C ALA A 42 -7.95 -15.05 2.59
N GLN A 43 -6.70 -15.53 2.52
CA GLN A 43 -6.36 -16.89 2.05
C GLN A 43 -7.08 -17.99 2.83
N LEU A 44 -7.23 -17.83 4.15
CA LEU A 44 -7.87 -18.82 5.02
C LEU A 44 -9.41 -18.79 5.01
N THR A 45 -10.03 -17.76 4.41
CA THR A 45 -11.48 -17.54 4.52
C THR A 45 -12.20 -17.50 3.18
N HIS A 46 -11.86 -16.55 2.31
CA HIS A 46 -12.68 -16.25 1.11
C HIS A 46 -11.87 -16.08 -0.18
N ALA A 47 -10.54 -16.05 -0.11
CA ALA A 47 -9.65 -15.83 -1.25
C ALA A 47 -8.47 -16.83 -1.26
N PRO A 48 -8.73 -18.15 -1.33
CA PRO A 48 -7.69 -19.19 -1.20
C PRO A 48 -6.60 -19.15 -2.28
N ASN A 49 -6.88 -18.56 -3.45
CA ASN A 49 -5.96 -18.39 -4.57
C ASN A 49 -5.28 -17.01 -4.59
N LEU A 50 -5.53 -16.15 -3.58
CA LEU A 50 -4.78 -14.90 -3.43
C LEU A 50 -3.30 -15.21 -3.16
N SER A 51 -2.42 -14.50 -3.87
CA SER A 51 -0.98 -14.58 -3.68
C SER A 51 -0.37 -13.23 -3.28
N PHE A 52 0.65 -13.26 -2.43
CA PHE A 52 1.38 -12.06 -2.05
C PHE A 52 2.87 -12.30 -1.83
N MET A 53 3.65 -11.31 -2.23
CA MET A 53 5.10 -11.24 -2.06
C MET A 53 5.47 -10.49 -0.78
N CYS A 54 6.33 -11.08 0.05
CA CYS A 54 6.99 -10.42 1.17
C CYS A 54 8.31 -9.78 0.71
N GLY A 55 8.22 -8.54 0.23
CA GLY A 55 9.29 -7.90 -0.55
C GLY A 55 10.68 -7.91 0.09
N GLY A 56 10.77 -7.75 1.42
CA GLY A 56 12.05 -7.71 2.12
C GLY A 56 12.67 -9.07 2.42
N SER A 57 11.88 -10.14 2.51
CA SER A 57 12.38 -11.49 2.83
C SER A 57 12.63 -12.34 1.59
N GLY A 58 12.01 -12.01 0.46
CA GLY A 58 12.09 -12.81 -0.77
C GLY A 58 11.14 -14.00 -0.82
N GLY A 59 10.09 -14.02 0.02
CA GLY A 59 9.17 -15.16 0.17
C GLY A 59 7.81 -14.90 -0.48
N LEU A 60 7.35 -15.84 -1.31
CA LEU A 60 6.00 -15.85 -1.87
C LEU A 60 5.08 -16.72 -1.00
N ASN A 61 3.90 -16.20 -0.65
CA ASN A 61 2.88 -16.92 0.12
C ASN A 61 3.42 -17.60 1.39
N PRO A 62 4.14 -16.88 2.27
CA PRO A 62 4.64 -17.49 3.50
C PRO A 62 3.48 -17.96 4.37
N ARG A 63 3.53 -19.24 4.78
CA ARG A 63 2.55 -19.81 5.73
C ARG A 63 3.13 -19.73 7.14
N PHE A 64 2.59 -18.83 7.94
CA PHE A 64 3.02 -18.62 9.33
C PHE A 64 1.87 -18.85 10.31
N GLU A 65 2.15 -19.53 11.42
CA GLU A 65 1.22 -19.65 12.55
C GLU A 65 1.21 -18.40 13.43
N ARG A 66 2.31 -17.65 13.42
CA ARG A 66 2.49 -16.38 14.12
C ARG A 66 3.11 -15.38 13.18
N LEU A 67 2.58 -14.16 13.17
CA LEU A 67 3.14 -13.07 12.37
C LEU A 67 4.60 -12.84 12.77
N ALA A 68 5.47 -12.77 11.77
CA ALA A 68 6.83 -12.29 11.97
C ALA A 68 6.82 -10.80 12.32
N GLU A 69 7.87 -10.33 12.99
CA GLU A 69 8.01 -8.93 13.39
C GLU A 69 8.14 -7.98 12.18
N SER A 70 8.58 -8.50 11.04
CA SER A 70 8.70 -7.78 9.79
C SER A 70 8.38 -8.69 8.61
N SER A 71 7.91 -8.10 7.51
CA SER A 71 7.83 -8.80 6.23
C SER A 71 9.21 -9.12 5.65
N SER A 72 10.27 -8.52 6.18
CA SER A 72 11.67 -8.80 5.83
C SER A 72 12.30 -9.94 6.65
N ASP A 73 11.54 -10.56 7.55
CA ASP A 73 12.07 -11.61 8.42
C ASP A 73 12.37 -12.91 7.65
N TYR A 74 13.52 -13.54 7.95
CA TYR A 74 13.93 -14.79 7.31
C TYR A 74 12.94 -15.93 7.53
N ARG A 75 12.15 -15.90 8.62
CA ARG A 75 11.12 -16.90 8.91
C ARG A 75 10.04 -16.96 7.84
N ASN A 76 9.83 -15.89 7.09
CA ASN A 76 8.93 -15.89 5.94
C ASN A 76 9.39 -16.84 4.84
N LEU A 77 10.69 -17.18 4.75
CA LEU A 77 11.19 -18.11 3.74
C LEU A 77 10.90 -19.59 4.08
N VAL A 78 10.81 -19.94 5.36
CA VAL A 78 10.77 -21.34 5.82
C VAL A 78 9.60 -22.11 5.21
N ASN A 79 8.43 -21.48 5.17
CA ASN A 79 7.20 -22.08 4.65
C ASN A 79 6.65 -21.29 3.44
N SER A 80 7.52 -20.61 2.70
CA SER A 80 7.14 -19.96 1.46
C SER A 80 6.94 -20.99 0.36
N GLU A 81 6.00 -20.72 -0.55
CA GLU A 81 5.75 -21.57 -1.71
C GLU A 81 6.85 -21.39 -2.77
N PHE A 82 7.46 -20.21 -2.80
CA PHE A 82 8.58 -19.89 -3.67
C PHE A 82 9.48 -18.85 -3.02
N ARG A 83 10.79 -18.96 -3.29
CA ARG A 83 11.78 -17.95 -2.94
C ARG A 83 12.21 -17.23 -4.21
N TYR A 84 11.99 -15.93 -4.26
CA TYR A 84 12.38 -15.07 -5.37
C TYR A 84 13.57 -14.18 -4.98
N SER A 85 14.28 -13.71 -5.99
CA SER A 85 15.37 -12.76 -5.82
C SER A 85 14.87 -11.31 -5.94
N LEU A 86 15.73 -10.33 -5.65
CA LEU A 86 15.33 -8.93 -5.79
C LEU A 86 15.09 -8.56 -7.26
N GLU A 87 15.83 -9.20 -8.17
CA GLU A 87 15.66 -9.05 -9.61
C GLU A 87 14.25 -9.47 -10.05
N ASP A 88 13.74 -10.60 -9.54
CA ASP A 88 12.35 -11.04 -9.80
C ASP A 88 11.32 -10.00 -9.33
N VAL A 89 11.55 -9.35 -8.18
CA VAL A 89 10.68 -8.28 -7.67
C VAL A 89 10.67 -7.11 -8.64
N VAL A 90 11.86 -6.65 -9.06
CA VAL A 90 11.99 -5.54 -10.00
C VAL A 90 11.33 -5.87 -11.33
N ASP A 91 11.49 -7.09 -11.84
CA ASP A 91 10.87 -7.54 -13.09
C ASP A 91 9.34 -7.57 -12.98
N LEU A 92 8.79 -8.11 -11.89
CA LEU A 92 7.34 -8.17 -11.66
C LEU A 92 6.71 -6.78 -11.46
N GLU A 93 7.37 -5.93 -10.67
CA GLU A 93 6.92 -4.57 -10.39
C GLU A 93 7.03 -3.68 -11.63
N THR A 94 8.12 -3.78 -12.41
CA THR A 94 8.30 -3.00 -13.65
C THR A 94 7.38 -3.48 -14.78
N ALA A 95 7.11 -4.78 -14.85
CA ALA A 95 6.14 -5.34 -15.80
C ALA A 95 4.68 -5.07 -15.40
N MET A 96 4.44 -4.40 -14.27
CA MET A 96 3.11 -4.08 -13.73
C MET A 96 2.20 -5.29 -13.56
N ARG A 97 2.77 -6.41 -13.12
CA ARG A 97 2.06 -7.68 -12.92
C ARG A 97 1.39 -7.83 -11.56
N LEU A 98 1.44 -6.79 -10.72
CA LEU A 98 0.81 -6.79 -9.40
C LEU A 98 -0.53 -6.06 -9.46
N ASP A 99 -1.58 -6.74 -8.99
CA ASP A 99 -2.92 -6.19 -8.82
C ASP A 99 -2.95 -5.14 -7.71
N PHE A 100 -2.20 -5.37 -6.62
CA PHE A 100 -2.18 -4.45 -5.49
C PHE A 100 -0.83 -4.35 -4.78
N ALA A 101 -0.63 -3.22 -4.10
CA ALA A 101 0.44 -3.04 -3.13
C ALA A 101 -0.04 -2.29 -1.89
N PHE A 102 0.45 -2.69 -0.72
CA PHE A 102 0.25 -1.96 0.53
C PHE A 102 1.39 -1.00 0.80
N VAL A 103 1.06 0.26 1.03
CA VAL A 103 2.02 1.33 1.22
C VAL A 103 1.66 2.17 2.43
N GLY A 104 2.65 2.47 3.25
CA GLY A 104 2.60 3.53 4.26
C GLY A 104 3.62 4.61 3.96
N GLY A 105 3.62 5.68 4.76
CA GLY A 105 4.62 6.71 4.66
C GLY A 105 4.72 7.57 5.90
N MET A 106 5.82 8.32 6.00
CA MET A 106 6.00 9.34 7.04
C MET A 106 5.06 10.53 6.82
N GLN A 107 4.77 10.85 5.55
CA GLN A 107 3.70 11.77 5.16
C GLN A 107 2.88 11.14 4.03
N ILE A 108 1.57 11.41 4.04
CA ILE A 108 0.60 11.07 3.02
C ILE A 108 -0.23 12.33 2.80
N ASP A 109 -0.32 12.82 1.56
CA ASP A 109 -1.11 14.01 1.26
C ASP A 109 -2.55 13.73 0.81
N ARG A 110 -3.32 14.80 0.58
CA ARG A 110 -4.72 14.73 0.15
C ARG A 110 -4.96 14.03 -1.19
N TYR A 111 -3.93 13.90 -2.02
CA TYR A 111 -3.97 13.19 -3.29
C TYR A 111 -3.43 11.75 -3.15
N GLY A 112 -3.07 11.34 -1.94
CA GLY A 112 -2.49 10.04 -1.64
C GLY A 112 -1.04 9.91 -2.11
N ASN A 113 -0.33 11.01 -2.34
CA ASN A 113 1.12 10.94 -2.54
C ASN A 113 1.80 10.62 -1.22
N VAL A 114 2.89 9.87 -1.30
CA VAL A 114 3.56 9.31 -0.12
C VAL A 114 4.99 9.80 -0.03
N ASN A 115 5.42 10.15 1.18
CA ASN A 115 6.79 10.51 1.52
C ASN A 115 7.40 9.55 2.55
N MET A 116 8.48 8.89 2.16
CA MET A 116 9.34 8.08 3.02
C MET A 116 10.82 8.50 2.98
N THR A 117 11.15 9.63 2.34
CA THR A 117 12.53 10.02 2.08
C THR A 117 12.99 11.18 2.96
N VAL A 118 12.34 12.34 2.87
CA VAL A 118 12.83 13.59 3.48
C VAL A 118 11.66 14.44 3.94
N ILE A 119 11.68 14.89 5.19
CA ILE A 119 10.79 15.94 5.69
C ILE A 119 11.60 17.23 5.85
N GLY A 120 11.05 18.34 5.37
CA GLY A 120 11.73 19.62 5.26
C GLY A 120 12.56 19.78 3.98
N ASP A 121 13.54 20.68 4.02
CA ASP A 121 14.40 20.98 2.87
C ASP A 121 15.23 19.78 2.41
N TRP A 122 15.33 19.55 1.10
CA TRP A 122 16.05 18.41 0.54
C TRP A 122 17.56 18.46 0.83
N ALA A 123 18.18 19.64 0.72
CA ALA A 123 19.63 19.78 0.93
C ALA A 123 19.99 19.72 2.42
N ARG A 124 19.07 20.11 3.31
CA ARG A 124 19.23 20.09 4.77
C ARG A 124 17.98 19.49 5.44
N PRO A 125 17.79 18.16 5.34
CA PRO A 125 16.59 17.48 5.80
C PRO A 125 16.42 17.64 7.31
N LYS A 126 15.20 17.99 7.76
CA LYS A 126 14.84 17.98 9.18
C LYS A 126 14.71 16.55 9.70
N VAL A 127 14.13 15.67 8.88
CA VAL A 127 14.06 14.22 9.13
C VAL A 127 14.47 13.49 7.86
N ARG A 128 15.41 12.54 8.00
CA ARG A 128 15.76 11.59 6.95
C ARG A 128 15.04 10.27 7.19
N GLY A 129 14.14 9.92 6.27
CA GLY A 129 13.39 8.68 6.30
C GLY A 129 14.17 7.46 5.78
N PRO A 130 13.57 6.27 5.85
CA PRO A 130 14.21 5.02 5.45
C PRO A 130 14.47 4.89 3.95
N GLY A 131 13.82 5.70 3.10
CA GLY A 131 14.00 5.71 1.65
C GLY A 131 12.76 5.29 0.87
N THR A 132 12.86 5.28 -0.47
CA THR A 132 11.74 5.00 -1.38
C THR A 132 11.43 3.51 -1.49
N VAL A 133 12.45 2.64 -1.48
CA VAL A 133 12.30 1.20 -1.77
C VAL A 133 11.41 1.00 -3.01
N GLY A 134 10.34 0.20 -2.95
CA GLY A 134 9.42 -0.07 -4.06
C GLY A 134 8.39 1.03 -4.34
N LEU A 135 8.39 2.16 -3.61
CA LEU A 135 7.41 3.23 -3.81
C LEU A 135 7.48 3.87 -5.20
N ILE A 136 8.64 3.77 -5.86
CA ILE A 136 8.84 4.27 -7.22
C ILE A 136 7.94 3.56 -8.24
N PHE A 137 7.53 2.32 -7.96
CA PHE A 137 6.69 1.51 -8.85
C PHE A 137 5.18 1.75 -8.64
N LEU A 138 4.79 2.52 -7.61
CA LEU A 138 3.39 2.80 -7.30
C LEU A 138 2.61 3.40 -8.46
N GLY A 139 3.28 4.13 -9.35
CA GLY A 139 2.65 4.75 -10.51
C GLY A 139 1.99 3.78 -11.48
N GLY A 140 2.44 2.53 -11.52
CA GLY A 140 1.90 1.55 -12.47
C GLY A 140 1.02 0.47 -11.86
N PHE A 141 0.99 0.32 -10.53
CA PHE A 141 0.15 -0.71 -9.89
C PHE A 141 -1.32 -0.44 -10.17
N ARG A 142 -2.10 -1.51 -10.37
CA ARG A 142 -3.54 -1.39 -10.64
C ARG A 142 -4.29 -0.84 -9.42
N ARG A 143 -3.86 -1.17 -8.21
CA ARG A 143 -4.44 -0.64 -6.98
C ARG A 143 -3.38 -0.39 -5.93
N THR A 144 -3.42 0.78 -5.32
CA THR A 144 -2.56 1.11 -4.18
C THR A 144 -3.42 1.26 -2.94
N TYR A 145 -3.12 0.47 -1.90
CA TYR A 145 -3.73 0.60 -0.60
C TYR A 145 -2.80 1.39 0.32
N LEU A 146 -3.21 2.61 0.65
CA LEU A 146 -2.54 3.42 1.64
C LEU A 146 -2.98 2.98 3.03
N TYR A 147 -2.04 2.63 3.90
CA TYR A 147 -2.32 2.30 5.28
C TYR A 147 -1.33 3.00 6.21
N THR A 148 -1.81 3.37 7.39
CA THR A 148 -0.99 3.92 8.47
C THR A 148 -1.60 3.50 9.80
N GLU A 149 -0.74 3.21 10.77
CA GLU A 149 -1.14 2.94 12.15
C GLU A 149 -1.29 4.25 12.95
N HIS A 150 -0.80 5.36 12.39
CA HIS A 150 -0.78 6.66 13.04
C HIS A 150 -1.69 7.65 12.31
N HIS A 151 -2.91 7.80 12.81
CA HIS A 151 -3.81 8.87 12.38
C HIS A 151 -3.43 10.19 13.06
N SER A 152 -2.55 10.97 12.43
CA SER A 152 -2.11 12.25 12.97
C SER A 152 -1.88 13.29 11.87
N PRO A 153 -2.00 14.60 12.16
CA PRO A 153 -1.74 15.66 11.19
C PRO A 153 -0.26 15.77 10.76
N LYS A 154 0.64 15.03 11.42
CA LYS A 154 2.05 14.93 11.00
C LYS A 154 2.25 13.90 9.88
N VAL A 155 1.38 12.89 9.84
CA VAL A 155 1.39 11.84 8.81
C VAL A 155 0.42 12.20 7.69
N LEU A 156 -0.81 12.58 8.02
CA LEU A 156 -1.80 13.04 7.04
C LEU A 156 -1.67 14.56 6.89
N VAL A 157 -1.00 14.99 5.83
CA VAL A 157 -0.64 16.39 5.58
C VAL A 157 -1.40 16.95 4.38
N GLU A 158 -1.42 18.27 4.22
CA GLU A 158 -2.03 18.88 3.03
C GLU A 158 -1.22 18.58 1.76
N LYS A 159 0.11 18.63 1.86
CA LYS A 159 1.07 18.35 0.78
C LYS A 159 2.32 17.73 1.36
N VAL A 160 2.84 16.70 0.72
CA VAL A 160 4.12 16.08 1.12
C VAL A 160 5.32 16.97 0.76
N ASP A 161 6.37 16.93 1.57
CA ASP A 161 7.61 17.67 1.29
C ASP A 161 8.37 17.08 0.09
N PHE A 162 8.28 15.76 -0.09
CA PHE A 162 8.88 15.04 -1.21
C PHE A 162 7.96 13.89 -1.66
N VAL A 163 7.73 13.76 -2.97
CA VAL A 163 6.94 12.66 -3.53
C VAL A 163 7.86 11.46 -3.77
N SER A 164 7.91 10.56 -2.80
CA SER A 164 8.64 9.28 -2.93
C SER A 164 7.81 8.17 -3.57
N GLY A 165 6.49 8.30 -3.50
CA GLY A 165 5.53 7.38 -4.07
C GLY A 165 4.36 8.16 -4.64
N ALA A 166 4.06 7.94 -5.92
CA ALA A 166 3.02 8.70 -6.61
C ALA A 166 1.62 8.20 -6.23
N GLY A 167 0.82 9.11 -5.68
CA GLY A 167 -0.64 8.97 -5.59
C GLY A 167 -1.28 9.54 -6.85
N TRP A 168 -2.26 10.43 -6.69
CA TRP A 168 -2.85 11.19 -7.79
C TRP A 168 -2.05 12.42 -8.23
N LEU A 169 -0.82 12.57 -7.71
CA LEU A 169 0.03 13.75 -7.94
C LEU A 169 -0.70 15.02 -7.51
N GLY A 170 -0.92 15.98 -8.40
CA GLY A 170 -1.71 17.20 -8.19
C GLY A 170 -3.22 17.03 -8.40
N GLY A 171 -3.70 15.82 -8.73
CA GLY A 171 -5.11 15.51 -8.97
C GLY A 171 -5.50 15.48 -10.46
N GLY A 172 -6.81 15.36 -10.73
CA GLY A 172 -7.33 15.30 -12.10
C GLY A 172 -6.77 14.13 -12.91
N ASP A 173 -6.20 14.43 -14.07
CA ASP A 173 -5.59 13.48 -15.02
C ASP A 173 -4.05 13.47 -14.95
N GLU A 174 -3.46 14.14 -13.96
CA GLU A 174 -2.01 14.35 -13.90
C GLU A 174 -1.25 13.02 -13.76
N ARG A 175 -1.78 12.08 -12.97
CA ARG A 175 -1.25 10.71 -12.85
C ARG A 175 -1.21 9.97 -14.20
N SER A 176 -2.27 10.08 -15.00
CA SER A 176 -2.33 9.43 -16.31
C SER A 176 -1.38 10.04 -17.32
N LYS A 177 -1.08 11.34 -17.21
CA LYS A 177 -0.10 12.04 -18.05
C LYS A 177 1.34 11.62 -17.76
N VAL A 178 1.65 11.26 -16.50
CA VAL A 178 3.00 10.88 -16.08
C VAL A 178 3.29 9.39 -16.29
N PHE A 179 2.32 8.50 -16.05
CA PHE A 179 2.54 7.06 -16.11
C PHE A 179 1.99 6.42 -17.39
N ARG A 180 0.67 6.22 -17.45
CA ARG A 180 -0.03 5.69 -18.61
C ARG A 180 -1.50 6.06 -18.55
N GLU A 181 -2.15 6.09 -19.70
CA GLU A 181 -3.60 6.27 -19.78
C GLU A 181 -4.32 5.14 -19.00
N GLY A 182 -5.30 5.52 -18.17
CA GLY A 182 -6.00 4.59 -17.29
C GLY A 182 -5.16 4.07 -16.10
N SER A 183 -4.09 4.76 -15.71
CA SER A 183 -3.40 4.47 -14.45
C SER A 183 -4.30 4.82 -13.26
N ASP A 184 -4.79 3.80 -12.57
CA ASP A 184 -5.50 3.97 -11.30
C ASP A 184 -4.51 4.35 -10.20
N GLY A 185 -4.98 5.17 -9.25
CA GLY A 185 -4.22 5.59 -8.06
C GLY A 185 -4.76 4.96 -6.78
N PRO A 186 -4.38 5.51 -5.62
CA PRO A 186 -4.85 5.00 -4.34
C PRO A 186 -6.38 4.97 -4.25
N SER A 187 -6.91 3.85 -3.73
CA SER A 187 -8.35 3.66 -3.55
C SER A 187 -8.89 4.66 -2.51
N GLY A 188 -10.06 5.25 -2.79
CA GLY A 188 -10.73 6.20 -1.89
C GLY A 188 -10.29 7.67 -2.04
N SER A 189 -9.16 7.96 -2.69
CA SER A 189 -8.69 9.33 -2.98
C SER A 189 -8.87 9.75 -4.45
N SER A 190 -9.73 9.03 -5.19
CA SER A 190 -9.92 9.22 -6.64
C SER A 190 -10.12 10.71 -7.00
N PRO A 191 -9.77 11.17 -8.21
CA PRO A 191 -9.98 12.56 -8.63
C PRO A 191 -11.42 13.06 -8.46
N ARG A 192 -12.42 12.16 -8.47
CA ARG A 192 -13.82 12.49 -8.16
C ARG A 192 -14.05 12.97 -6.73
N TRP A 193 -13.26 12.51 -5.76
CA TRP A 193 -13.31 12.96 -4.36
C TRP A 193 -12.52 14.25 -4.14
N ALA A 194 -11.43 14.48 -4.86
CA ALA A 194 -10.73 15.76 -4.84
C ALA A 194 -11.59 16.90 -5.41
N CYS A 195 -12.44 16.61 -6.39
CA CYS A 195 -13.34 17.57 -7.02
C CYS A 195 -14.59 17.89 -6.18
N SER A 196 -14.96 17.07 -5.20
CA SER A 196 -16.21 17.26 -4.43
C SER A 196 -16.16 18.39 -3.38
N THR A 197 -15.02 19.08 -3.26
CA THR A 197 -14.84 20.25 -2.37
C THR A 197 -15.00 21.60 -3.07
N SER A 198 -15.13 21.65 -4.40
CA SER A 198 -15.56 22.85 -5.12
C SER A 198 -16.95 22.64 -5.71
N THR A 199 -17.93 23.33 -5.12
CA THR A 199 -19.29 23.55 -5.65
C THR A 199 -20.12 22.30 -5.97
N ARG A 200 -20.91 21.85 -4.99
CA ARG A 200 -22.06 20.97 -5.24
C ARG A 200 -23.08 21.69 -6.13
N SER A 201 -23.24 21.24 -7.36
CA SER A 201 -24.52 21.23 -8.07
C SER A 201 -25.05 19.79 -8.07
N PRO A 202 -26.34 19.55 -7.74
CA PRO A 202 -26.88 18.21 -7.53
C PRO A 202 -27.20 17.55 -8.88
N GLY A 203 -26.53 16.44 -9.20
CA GLY A 203 -26.82 15.67 -10.40
C GLY A 203 -26.04 14.37 -10.50
N THR A 204 -26.72 13.27 -10.18
CA THR A 204 -26.48 11.88 -10.64
C THR A 204 -25.12 11.22 -10.32
N CYS A 205 -25.05 10.52 -9.18
CA CYS A 205 -24.20 9.33 -9.04
C CYS A 205 -24.96 8.13 -9.60
N GLY A 206 -24.45 7.54 -10.69
CA GLY A 206 -24.82 6.19 -11.13
C GLY A 206 -23.94 5.16 -10.43
N CYS A 207 -24.56 4.05 -10.03
CA CYS A 207 -24.01 2.89 -9.33
C CYS A 207 -22.76 2.28 -9.97
#